data_AF-A0A2S2BVK9-F1
#
_entry.id   AF-A0A2S2BVK9-F1
#
_cell.length_a   1.000
_cell.length_b   1.000
_cell.length_c   1.000
_cell.angle_alpha   90.00
_cell.angle_beta   90.00
_cell.angle_gamma   90.00
#
_symmetry.space_group_name_H-M   'P 1'
#
loop_
_entity.id
_entity.type
_entity.pdbx_description
1 polymer ?
#
loop_
_entity_poly.entity_id
_entity_poly.type
_entity_poly.pdbx_seq_one_letter_code
_entity_poly.pdbx_strand_id
1 'polypeptide(L)' 'MLRDRSLGRKRSMALREHALGLEALTRFADGDPLWRVHEAVFAVLALESEPVDPRL' A
#
# COMPACT_ATOMS: atom_id res chain seq x y z
N MET A 1 19.84 -3.81 -17.14
CA MET A 1 19.49 -2.42 -16.79
C MET A 1 18.00 -2.06 -16.76
N LEU A 2 17.16 -2.37 -17.75
CA LEU A 2 15.70 -2.13 -17.63
C LEU A 2 14.99 -3.16 -16.72
N ARG A 3 15.36 -4.44 -16.82
CA ARG A 3 14.86 -5.51 -15.94
C ARG A 3 15.20 -5.27 -14.46
N ASP A 4 16.44 -4.86 -14.16
CA ASP A 4 16.88 -4.64 -12.78
C ASP A 4 16.15 -3.45 -12.11
N ARG A 5 15.85 -2.39 -12.89
CA ARG A 5 15.05 -1.25 -12.42
C ARG A 5 13.59 -1.61 -12.14
N SER A 6 12.98 -2.43 -12.98
CA SER A 6 11.61 -2.92 -12.76
C SER A 6 11.52 -3.80 -11.51
N LEU A 7 12.52 -4.65 -11.29
CA LEU A 7 12.61 -5.49 -10.09
C LEU A 7 12.79 -4.67 -8.80
N GLY A 8 13.63 -3.63 -8.83
CA GLY A 8 13.81 -2.71 -7.70
C GLY A 8 12.53 -1.97 -7.33
N ARG A 9 11.79 -1.44 -8.32
CA ARG A 9 10.49 -0.77 -8.11
C ARG A 9 9.46 -1.74 -7.54
N LYS A 10 9.32 -2.94 -8.14
CA LYS A 10 8.37 -3.95 -7.67
C LYS A 10 8.64 -4.40 -6.24
N ARG A 11 9.91 -4.58 -5.87
CA ARG A 11 10.31 -4.94 -4.50
C ARG A 11 10.02 -3.82 -3.51
N SER A 12 10.28 -2.56 -3.89
CA SER A 12 9.96 -1.42 -3.02
C SER A 12 8.45 -1.24 -2.81
N MET A 13 7.62 -1.51 -3.83
CA MET A 13 6.17 -1.47 -3.70
C MET A 13 5.67 -2.55 -2.75
N ALA A 14 6.09 -3.81 -2.96
CA ALA A 14 5.71 -4.93 -2.11
C ALA A 14 6.09 -4.73 -0.63
N LEU A 15 7.25 -4.10 -0.34
CA LEU A 15 7.64 -3.79 1.03
C LEU A 15 6.71 -2.75 1.69
N ARG A 16 6.25 -1.75 0.93
CA ARG A 16 5.33 -0.72 1.43
C ARG A 16 3.93 -1.28 1.65
N GLU A 17 3.42 -2.07 0.70
CA GLU A 17 2.15 -2.79 0.85
C GLU A 17 2.18 -3.70 2.07
N HIS A 18 3.27 -4.46 2.26
CA HIS A 18 3.42 -5.35 3.41
C HIS A 18 3.42 -4.58 4.75
N ALA A 19 4.17 -3.48 4.83
CA ALA A 19 4.23 -2.66 6.04
C ALA A 19 2.85 -2.07 6.40
N LEU A 20 2.12 -1.55 5.41
CA LEU A 20 0.76 -1.02 5.61
C LEU A 20 -0.23 -2.12 6.01
N GLY A 21 -0.11 -3.32 5.45
CA GLY A 21 -0.91 -4.47 5.85
C GLY A 21 -0.69 -4.87 7.31
N LEU A 22 0.57 -4.92 7.76
CA LEU A 22 0.90 -5.18 9.16
C LEU A 22 0.37 -4.10 10.10
N GLU A 23 0.44 -2.83 9.70
CA GLU A 23 -0.11 -1.71 10.48
C GLU A 23 -1.64 -1.83 10.62
N ALA A 24 -2.36 -2.14 9.53
CA ALA A 24 -3.79 -2.35 9.57
C ALA A 24 -4.20 -3.51 10.50
N LEU A 25 -3.47 -4.63 10.44
CA LEU A 25 -3.70 -5.78 11.31
C LEU A 25 -3.40 -5.47 12.78
N THR A 26 -2.33 -4.73 13.05
CA THR A 26 -1.95 -4.31 14.41
C THR A 26 -3.04 -3.41 15.01
N ARG A 27 -3.45 -2.36 14.28
CA ARG A 27 -4.55 -1.47 14.70
C ARG A 27 -5.84 -2.25 14.95
N PHE A 28 -6.17 -3.18 14.07
CA PHE A 28 -7.36 -4.01 14.24
C PHE A 28 -7.28 -4.88 15.50
N ALA A 29 -6.14 -5.53 15.74
CA ALA A 29 -5.92 -6.37 16.92
C ALA A 29 -5.94 -5.56 18.23
N ASP A 30 -5.44 -4.32 18.21
CA ASP A 30 -5.43 -3.41 19.36
C ASP A 30 -6.81 -2.76 19.63
N GLY A 31 -7.81 -3.00 18.76
CA GLY A 31 -9.15 -2.45 18.91
C GLY A 31 -9.25 -0.96 18.56
N ASP A 32 -8.32 -0.46 17.74
CA ASP A 32 -8.38 0.92 17.26
C ASP A 32 -9.68 1.21 16.50
N PRO A 33 -10.14 2.47 16.50
CA PRO A 33 -11.34 2.83 15.77
C PRO A 33 -11.15 2.58 14.26
N LEU A 34 -12.23 2.13 13.62
CA LEU A 34 -12.21 1.60 12.25
C LEU A 34 -11.60 2.56 11.21
N TRP A 35 -11.72 3.88 11.41
CA TRP A 35 -11.10 4.88 10.52
C TRP A 35 -9.57 4.83 10.54
N ARG A 36 -8.92 4.46 11.66
CA ARG A 36 -7.47 4.25 11.72
C ARG A 36 -7.05 2.96 11.04
N VAL A 37 -7.84 1.90 11.15
CA VAL A 37 -7.59 0.66 10.41
C VAL A 37 -7.69 0.93 8.90
N HIS A 38 -8.75 1.62 8.47
CA HIS A 38 -8.98 1.91 7.06
C HIS A 38 -7.97 2.88 6.45
N GLU A 39 -7.39 3.81 7.22
CA GLU A 39 -6.30 4.66 6.73
C GLU A 39 -5.16 3.82 6.12
N ALA A 40 -4.69 2.80 6.84
CA ALA A 40 -3.62 1.91 6.37
C ALA A 40 -4.07 1.04 5.18
N VAL A 41 -5.32 0.55 5.19
CA VAL A 41 -5.88 -0.23 4.08
C VAL A 41 -6.00 0.59 2.79
N PHE A 42 -6.47 1.83 2.89
CA PHE A 42 -6.62 2.71 1.73
C PHE A 42 -5.28 3.21 1.20
N ALA A 43 -4.26 3.34 2.04
CA ALA A 43 -2.91 3.60 1.59
C ALA A 43 -2.37 2.48 0.68
N VAL A 44 -2.71 1.20 0.95
CA VAL A 44 -2.38 0.08 0.04
C VAL A 44 -3.08 0.26 -1.32
N LEU A 45 -4.38 0.56 -1.33
CA LEU A 45 -5.10 0.82 -2.59
C LEU A 45 -4.52 1.99 -3.37
N ALA A 46 -4.09 3.05 -2.68
CA ALA A 46 -3.45 4.20 -3.30
C ALA A 46 -2.09 3.86 -3.94
N LEU A 47 -1.34 2.90 -3.37
CA LEU A 47 -0.08 2.42 -3.97
C LEU A 47 -0.30 1.60 -5.26
N GLU A 48 -1.42 0.87 -5.33
CA GLU A 48 -1.84 0.10 -6.52
C GLU A 48 -2.46 0.98 -7.62
N SER A 49 -2.92 2.17 -7.24
CA SER A 49 -3.52 3.13 -8.16
C SER A 49 -2.42 3.95 -8.84
N GLU A 50 -1.86 3.47 -9.96
CA GLU A 50 -1.24 4.42 -10.90
C GLU A 50 -2.27 5.49 -11.27
N PRO A 51 -1.87 6.75 -11.50
CA PRO A 51 -2.82 7.78 -11.88
C PRO A 51 -3.45 7.38 -13.22
N VAL A 52 -4.70 6.92 -13.18
CA VAL A 52 -5.56 6.87 -14.35
C VAL A 52 -5.76 8.33 -14.74
N ASP A 53 -5.30 8.71 -15.93
CA ASP A 53 -5.56 10.04 -16.49
C ASP A 53 -7.08 10.27 -16.44
N PRO A 54 -7.59 11.27 -15.71
CA PRO A 54 -9.03 11.53 -15.60
C PRO A 54 -9.66 12.05 -16.91
N ARG A 55 -8.89 12.08 -18.01
CA ARG A 55 -9.35 12.46 -19.36
C ARG A 55 -9.71 11.28 -20.27
N LEU A 56 -9.70 10.04 -19.76
CA LEU A 56 -10.25 8.86 -20.45
C LEU A 56 -11.62 8.48 -19.90
#